data_AF-A0AAW1STI3-F1
#
_entry.id   AF-A0AAW1STI3-F1
#
_cell.length_a   1.000
_cell.length_b   1.000
_cell.length_c   1.000
_cell.angle_alpha   90.00
_cell.angle_beta   90.00
_cell.angle_gamma   90.00
#
_symmetry.space_group_name_H-M   'P 1'
#
loop_
_entity.id
_entity.type
_entity.pdbx_description
1 polymer ?
#
loop_
_entity_poly.entity_id
_entity_poly.type
_entity_poly.pdbx_seq_one_letter_code
_entity_poly.pdbx_strand_id
1 'polypeptide(L)'
;MSPGRWANITHTLTNRRYAEPCVAYAESHDQALVGDKTIAFWLMDKDMYECMSIDGPAGNTGRGVALHKMIRLVTAVLGGEGYLNFMGNEFGHPEWIDFPRTDSYDTSTGQFVPGNGGSYDKCRRRWDLADAEFLKYKFMQAFDRAMQHLDKAYGFICAPHQWVSRKDEGDKLIVVERGDLIFVFNFHPSNSYNDYRVGAYLPGQYKIVLSSDEPVFGGFSNISKINNVAYTAEEGNHDNRPYSFCCYAPSRTVAVYAPADTVDAKADSNELGVPGLGVKGRGPYWQY
;
A
#
# COMPACT_ATOMS: atom_id res chain seq x y z
N MET A 1 -17.50 1.64 -25.09
CA MET A 1 -17.63 1.94 -23.65
C MET A 1 -16.23 2.21 -23.12
N SER A 2 -16.00 3.33 -22.42
CA SER A 2 -14.73 3.52 -21.71
C SER A 2 -14.54 2.35 -20.75
N PRO A 3 -13.36 1.72 -20.68
CA PRO A 3 -13.09 0.76 -19.63
C PRO A 3 -13.32 1.44 -18.26
N GLY A 4 -13.86 0.66 -17.32
CA GLY A 4 -14.12 1.11 -15.96
C GLY A 4 -12.84 1.54 -15.23
N ARG A 5 -12.95 2.28 -14.14
CA ARG A 5 -11.80 2.89 -13.45
C ARG A 5 -10.88 1.83 -12.83
N TRP A 6 -11.39 0.75 -12.27
CA TRP A 6 -10.57 -0.35 -11.72
C TRP A 6 -9.99 -1.23 -12.82
N ALA A 7 -10.72 -1.38 -13.92
CA ALA A 7 -10.15 -1.97 -15.13
C ALA A 7 -8.95 -1.16 -15.65
N ASN A 8 -9.01 0.17 -15.60
CA ASN A 8 -7.89 1.03 -15.99
C ASN A 8 -6.71 0.91 -15.02
N ILE A 9 -6.94 0.95 -13.70
CA ILE A 9 -5.86 0.77 -12.71
C ILE A 9 -5.14 -0.56 -12.93
N THR A 10 -5.91 -1.65 -13.01
CA THR A 10 -5.33 -2.99 -13.21
C THR A 10 -4.61 -3.10 -14.55
N HIS A 11 -5.19 -2.55 -15.63
CA HIS A 11 -4.54 -2.54 -16.94
C HIS A 11 -3.24 -1.73 -16.92
N THR A 12 -3.22 -0.52 -16.37
CA THR A 12 -2.00 0.29 -16.28
C THR A 12 -0.88 -0.43 -15.53
N LEU A 13 -1.20 -1.13 -14.44
CA LEU A 13 -0.20 -1.84 -13.65
C LEU A 13 0.29 -3.13 -14.31
N THR A 14 -0.53 -3.81 -15.12
CA THR A 14 -0.18 -5.10 -15.72
C THR A 14 0.21 -5.04 -17.20
N ASN A 15 -0.03 -3.91 -17.89
CA ASN A 15 0.28 -3.75 -19.31
C ASN A 15 1.79 -3.56 -19.53
N ARG A 16 2.52 -4.67 -19.49
CA ARG A 16 3.98 -4.72 -19.58
C ARG A 16 4.38 -5.81 -20.58
N ARG A 17 5.60 -5.71 -21.13
CA ARG A 17 6.11 -6.69 -22.08
C ARG A 17 6.42 -7.99 -21.35
N TYR A 18 5.90 -9.10 -21.88
CA TYR A 18 6.19 -10.42 -21.34
C TYR A 18 7.70 -10.70 -21.41
N ALA A 19 8.24 -11.31 -20.34
CA ALA A 19 9.67 -11.64 -20.17
C ALA A 19 10.64 -10.44 -20.07
N GLU A 20 10.15 -9.21 -19.87
CA GLU A 20 10.98 -8.04 -19.56
C GLU A 20 10.69 -7.56 -18.14
N PRO A 21 11.60 -7.79 -17.17
CA PRO A 21 11.36 -7.43 -15.77
C PRO A 21 11.27 -5.91 -15.61
N CYS A 22 10.25 -5.46 -14.89
CA CYS A 22 9.97 -4.04 -14.67
C CYS A 22 10.10 -3.68 -13.18
N VAL A 23 10.67 -2.52 -12.89
CA VAL A 23 10.65 -1.95 -11.53
C VAL A 23 9.45 -1.02 -11.39
N ALA A 24 8.53 -1.36 -10.50
CA ALA A 24 7.34 -0.58 -10.23
C ALA A 24 7.57 0.42 -9.11
N TYR A 25 6.95 1.59 -9.21
CA TYR A 25 6.91 2.60 -8.16
C TYR A 25 5.60 3.39 -8.26
N ALA A 26 5.05 3.80 -7.12
CA ALA A 26 3.80 4.55 -7.08
C ALA A 26 4.02 6.03 -7.42
N GLU A 27 5.16 6.57 -7.00
CA GLU A 27 5.62 7.94 -7.22
C GLU A 27 7.15 7.96 -7.26
N SER A 28 7.71 8.88 -8.04
CA SER A 28 9.14 9.03 -8.31
C SER A 28 9.72 10.26 -7.62
N HIS A 29 10.99 10.54 -7.89
CA HIS A 29 11.66 11.75 -7.43
C HIS A 29 11.14 13.00 -8.16
N ASP A 30 10.71 12.89 -9.43
CA ASP A 30 10.20 14.03 -10.20
C ASP A 30 8.91 14.60 -9.60
N GLN A 31 7.99 13.73 -9.17
CA GLN A 31 6.76 14.16 -8.48
C GLN A 31 7.02 14.73 -7.08
N ALA A 32 8.20 14.46 -6.52
CA ALA A 32 8.63 15.07 -5.28
C ALA A 32 9.24 16.46 -5.50
N LEU A 33 9.54 16.90 -6.73
CA LEU A 33 10.09 18.23 -7.02
C LEU A 33 9.02 19.33 -7.05
N VAL A 34 9.47 20.58 -6.94
CA VAL A 34 8.62 21.77 -7.11
C VAL A 34 7.90 21.75 -8.47
N GLY A 35 6.58 21.91 -8.44
CA GLY A 35 5.73 21.89 -9.65
C GLY A 35 4.82 20.67 -9.76
N ASP A 36 5.01 19.64 -8.92
CA ASP A 36 4.09 18.53 -8.76
C ASP A 36 3.78 18.29 -7.26
N LYS A 37 2.93 17.31 -6.97
CA LYS A 37 2.54 16.92 -5.60
C LYS A 37 2.83 15.43 -5.39
N THR A 38 3.39 15.09 -4.23
CA THR A 38 3.47 13.70 -3.77
C THR A 38 2.07 13.09 -3.64
N ILE A 39 1.96 11.76 -3.65
CA ILE A 39 0.67 11.06 -3.43
C ILE A 39 0.07 11.49 -2.09
N ALA A 40 0.89 11.61 -1.04
CA ALA A 40 0.43 12.08 0.26
C ALA A 40 -0.20 13.47 0.16
N PHE A 41 0.44 14.40 -0.56
CA PHE A 41 -0.05 15.76 -0.74
C PHE A 41 -1.27 15.86 -1.68
N TRP A 42 -1.38 14.99 -2.70
CA TRP A 42 -2.62 14.83 -3.49
C TRP A 42 -3.80 14.34 -2.64
N LEU A 43 -3.53 13.49 -1.65
CA LEU A 43 -4.58 12.87 -0.84
C LEU A 43 -5.04 13.73 0.34
N MET A 44 -4.13 14.50 0.93
CA MET A 44 -4.34 15.21 2.20
C MET A 44 -4.14 16.73 2.11
N ASP A 45 -3.36 17.22 1.14
CA ASP A 45 -3.06 18.64 0.93
C ASP A 45 -2.72 19.35 2.27
N LYS A 46 -3.26 20.55 2.50
CA LYS A 46 -3.06 21.33 3.73
C LYS A 46 -3.45 20.62 5.03
N ASP A 47 -4.31 19.60 4.99
CA ASP A 47 -4.67 18.86 6.21
C ASP A 47 -3.46 18.13 6.79
N MET A 48 -2.38 17.93 6.02
CA MET A 48 -1.11 17.39 6.52
C MET A 48 -0.48 18.26 7.61
N TYR A 49 -0.74 19.57 7.61
CA TYR A 49 -0.16 20.50 8.59
C TYR A 49 -0.98 20.58 9.88
N GLU A 50 -2.29 20.35 9.81
CA GLU A 50 -3.22 20.60 10.92
C GLU A 50 -3.81 19.31 11.51
N CYS A 51 -3.90 18.24 10.73
CA CYS A 51 -4.63 17.02 11.07
C CYS A 51 -3.74 15.78 11.23
N MET A 52 -2.41 15.92 11.19
CA MET A 52 -1.48 14.77 11.32
C MET A 52 -1.19 14.32 12.75
N SER A 53 -1.65 15.05 13.76
CA SER A 53 -1.63 14.57 15.15
C SER A 53 -2.57 13.36 15.31
N ILE A 54 -2.15 12.36 16.07
CA ILE A 54 -2.95 11.16 16.37
C ILE A 54 -4.22 11.53 17.14
N ASP A 55 -4.10 12.40 18.15
CA ASP A 55 -5.21 12.89 18.96
C ASP A 55 -5.91 14.12 18.35
N GLY A 56 -5.47 14.54 17.17
CA GLY A 56 -5.99 15.70 16.46
C GLY A 56 -7.25 15.40 15.63
N PRO A 57 -7.83 16.44 14.99
CA PRO A 57 -8.92 16.25 14.05
C PRO A 57 -8.53 15.28 12.92
N ALA A 58 -9.49 14.48 12.45
CA ALA A 58 -9.22 13.52 11.39
C ALA A 58 -9.05 14.20 10.02
N GLY A 59 -9.85 15.23 9.69
CA GLY A 59 -9.84 15.88 8.38
C GLY A 59 -9.88 14.87 7.23
N ASN A 60 -9.14 15.13 6.15
CA ASN A 60 -8.92 14.16 5.08
C ASN A 60 -7.77 13.18 5.37
N THR A 61 -7.04 13.33 6.48
CA THR A 61 -5.85 12.50 6.78
C THR A 61 -6.20 11.03 6.98
N GLY A 62 -7.36 10.71 7.58
CA GLY A 62 -7.81 9.31 7.72
C GLY A 62 -7.99 8.61 6.36
N ARG A 63 -8.62 9.31 5.40
CA ARG A 63 -8.73 8.83 4.00
C ARG A 63 -7.34 8.72 3.36
N GLY A 64 -6.50 9.74 3.55
CA GLY A 64 -5.19 9.82 2.92
C GLY A 64 -4.24 8.71 3.36
N VAL A 65 -4.14 8.46 4.67
CA VAL A 65 -3.32 7.37 5.23
C VAL A 65 -3.79 6.00 4.71
N ALA A 66 -5.11 5.77 4.65
CA ALA A 66 -5.65 4.51 4.13
C ALA A 66 -5.29 4.31 2.65
N LEU A 67 -5.55 5.32 1.80
CA LEU A 67 -5.29 5.23 0.36
C LEU A 67 -3.80 5.20 0.02
N HIS A 68 -2.95 5.91 0.76
CA HIS A 68 -1.49 5.88 0.57
C HIS A 68 -0.94 4.45 0.72
N LYS A 69 -1.31 3.76 1.81
CA LYS A 69 -0.97 2.35 2.03
C LYS A 69 -1.45 1.44 0.89
N MET A 70 -2.72 1.58 0.49
CA MET A 70 -3.31 0.75 -0.56
C MET A 70 -2.70 0.98 -1.94
N ILE A 71 -2.44 2.24 -2.32
CA ILE A 71 -1.83 2.59 -3.61
C ILE A 71 -0.42 2.00 -3.72
N ARG A 72 0.38 2.12 -2.65
CA ARG A 72 1.73 1.52 -2.62
C ARG A 72 1.68 0.00 -2.76
N LEU A 73 0.83 -0.66 -1.98
CA LEU A 73 0.75 -2.12 -2.01
C LEU A 73 0.19 -2.64 -3.34
N VAL A 74 -0.87 -2.04 -3.91
CA VAL A 74 -1.39 -2.50 -5.22
C VAL A 74 -0.35 -2.31 -6.33
N THR A 75 0.47 -1.27 -6.24
CA THR A 75 1.59 -1.04 -7.17
C THR A 75 2.65 -2.12 -7.03
N ALA A 76 3.04 -2.47 -5.80
CA ALA A 76 4.00 -3.55 -5.56
C ALA A 76 3.48 -4.93 -6.02
N VAL A 77 2.19 -5.19 -5.84
CA VAL A 77 1.56 -6.48 -6.16
C VAL A 77 1.38 -6.68 -7.66
N LEU A 78 1.00 -5.63 -8.40
CA LEU A 78 0.64 -5.75 -9.82
C LEU A 78 1.70 -5.20 -10.78
N GLY A 79 2.52 -4.26 -10.34
CA GLY A 79 3.25 -3.34 -11.22
C GLY A 79 4.55 -3.86 -11.81
N GLY A 80 5.16 -4.92 -11.26
CA GLY A 80 6.53 -5.25 -11.61
C GLY A 80 7.07 -6.56 -11.04
N GLU A 81 8.37 -6.73 -11.26
CA GLU A 81 9.25 -7.77 -10.72
C GLU A 81 10.30 -7.14 -9.78
N GLY A 82 10.09 -5.86 -9.43
CA GLY A 82 10.83 -5.12 -8.43
C GLY A 82 10.00 -3.94 -7.97
N TYR A 83 10.29 -3.41 -6.78
CA TYR A 83 9.62 -2.24 -6.23
C TYR A 83 10.64 -1.18 -5.85
N LEU A 84 10.35 0.08 -6.19
CA LEU A 84 11.17 1.24 -5.88
C LEU A 84 10.37 2.24 -5.05
N ASN A 85 11.05 2.88 -4.11
CA ASN A 85 10.54 3.99 -3.32
C ASN A 85 11.58 5.10 -3.26
N PHE A 86 11.15 6.35 -3.46
CA PHE A 86 11.99 7.53 -3.28
C PHE A 86 11.93 8.02 -1.82
N MET A 87 13.08 8.47 -1.30
CA MET A 87 13.25 8.78 0.12
C MET A 87 12.20 9.76 0.70
N GLY A 88 11.55 9.34 1.77
CA GLY A 88 10.49 10.07 2.46
C GLY A 88 9.08 9.68 2.02
N ASN A 89 8.90 9.15 0.81
CA ASN A 89 7.56 8.80 0.33
C ASN A 89 6.98 7.60 1.08
N GLU A 90 7.82 6.75 1.69
CA GLU A 90 7.45 5.61 2.54
C GLU A 90 6.60 6.00 3.75
N PHE A 91 6.82 7.18 4.29
CA PHE A 91 6.01 7.71 5.38
C PHE A 91 5.11 8.87 4.93
N GLY A 92 5.01 9.12 3.63
CA GLY A 92 4.20 10.22 3.09
C GLY A 92 4.74 11.59 3.50
N HIS A 93 6.03 11.85 3.28
CA HIS A 93 6.67 13.13 3.56
C HIS A 93 5.84 14.29 2.96
N PRO A 94 5.52 15.34 3.73
CA PRO A 94 4.73 16.46 3.26
C PRO A 94 5.53 17.36 2.30
N GLU A 95 4.87 18.39 1.75
CA GLU A 95 5.52 19.40 0.91
C GLU A 95 6.16 18.80 -0.36
N TRP A 96 7.19 19.49 -0.88
CA TRP A 96 7.97 19.12 -2.06
C TRP A 96 9.46 19.37 -1.80
N ILE A 97 10.31 18.88 -2.70
CA ILE A 97 11.75 19.14 -2.81
C ILE A 97 11.95 20.34 -3.71
N ASP A 98 12.72 21.31 -3.24
CA ASP A 98 13.23 22.39 -4.08
C ASP A 98 14.68 22.63 -3.71
N PHE A 99 15.55 22.65 -4.73
CA PHE A 99 16.98 22.90 -4.54
C PHE A 99 17.25 24.41 -4.55
N PRO A 100 18.28 24.89 -3.82
CA PRO A 100 18.71 26.29 -3.90
C PRO A 100 18.98 26.69 -5.35
N ARG A 101 18.26 27.68 -5.86
CA ARG A 101 18.39 28.14 -7.26
C ARG A 101 18.11 29.62 -7.41
N THR A 102 18.82 30.23 -8.35
CA THR A 102 18.59 31.61 -8.79
C THR A 102 17.44 31.67 -9.79
N ASP A 103 17.03 32.88 -10.13
CA ASP A 103 16.13 33.11 -11.27
C ASP A 103 16.73 32.53 -12.55
N SER A 104 15.87 32.02 -13.42
CA SER A 104 16.26 31.40 -14.70
C SER A 104 15.16 31.61 -15.75
N TYR A 105 15.37 31.06 -16.94
CA TYR A 105 14.38 31.06 -18.02
C TYR A 105 14.24 29.63 -18.55
N ASP A 106 13.01 29.21 -18.83
CA ASP A 106 12.74 27.94 -19.51
C ASP A 106 13.31 28.03 -20.94
N THR A 107 14.26 27.16 -21.26
CA THR A 107 14.95 27.17 -22.56
C THR A 107 14.04 26.79 -23.73
N SER A 108 12.90 26.14 -23.48
CA SER A 108 11.94 25.72 -24.50
C SER A 108 10.88 26.78 -24.79
N THR A 109 10.47 27.54 -23.78
CA THR A 109 9.38 28.53 -23.90
C THR A 109 9.86 29.98 -23.78
N GLY A 110 11.08 30.21 -23.31
CA GLY A 110 11.62 31.54 -22.97
C GLY A 110 10.97 32.18 -21.75
N GLN A 111 10.06 31.48 -21.05
CA GLN A 111 9.36 32.04 -19.90
C GLN A 111 10.30 32.20 -18.70
N PHE A 112 10.12 33.31 -17.98
CA PHE A 112 10.82 33.56 -16.72
C PHE A 112 10.40 32.55 -15.66
N VAL A 113 11.38 31.90 -15.04
CA VAL A 113 11.20 30.94 -13.95
C VAL A 113 11.85 31.54 -12.69
N PRO A 114 11.06 32.08 -11.74
CA PRO A 114 11.59 32.66 -10.51
C PRO A 114 12.32 31.61 -9.69
N GLY A 115 13.49 31.98 -9.17
CA GLY A 115 14.29 31.23 -8.21
C GLY A 115 13.65 31.20 -6.82
N ASN A 116 14.37 30.64 -5.86
CA ASN A 116 13.93 30.57 -4.45
C ASN A 116 14.87 31.32 -3.50
N GLY A 117 15.65 32.26 -4.03
CA GLY A 117 16.61 33.05 -3.25
C GLY A 117 17.77 32.23 -2.67
N GLY A 118 18.05 31.05 -3.24
CA GLY A 118 19.07 30.14 -2.69
C GLY A 118 18.64 29.42 -1.40
N SER A 119 17.33 29.24 -1.21
CA SER A 119 16.79 28.61 0.00
C SER A 119 17.06 27.11 0.06
N TYR A 120 17.39 26.63 1.27
CA TYR A 120 17.55 25.21 1.58
C TYR A 120 16.34 24.61 2.31
N ASP A 121 15.28 25.39 2.56
CA ASP A 121 14.14 24.95 3.40
C ASP A 121 13.47 23.67 2.87
N LYS A 122 13.36 23.51 1.54
CA LYS A 122 12.79 22.33 0.90
C LYS A 122 13.85 21.32 0.43
N CYS A 123 15.13 21.63 0.57
CA CYS A 123 16.26 20.76 0.23
C CYS A 123 16.65 19.88 1.43
N ARG A 124 15.67 19.22 2.05
CA ARG A 124 15.86 18.37 3.24
C ARG A 124 14.81 17.25 3.30
N ARG A 125 15.02 16.31 4.23
CA ARG A 125 14.03 15.31 4.66
C ARG A 125 13.74 15.52 6.14
N ARG A 126 12.46 15.46 6.52
CA ARG A 126 11.98 15.60 7.90
C ARG A 126 11.71 14.25 8.53
N TRP A 127 12.80 13.55 8.84
CA TRP A 127 12.75 12.24 9.51
C TRP A 127 12.09 12.32 10.90
N ASP A 128 12.21 13.47 11.56
CA ASP A 128 11.54 13.79 12.82
C ASP A 128 10.02 13.64 12.76
N LEU A 129 9.39 13.81 11.57
CA LEU A 129 7.95 13.58 11.42
C LEU A 129 7.59 12.10 11.50
N ALA A 130 8.43 11.23 10.94
CA ALA A 130 8.23 9.79 10.96
C ALA A 130 8.51 9.20 12.35
N ASP A 131 9.55 9.71 13.02
CA ASP A 131 9.96 9.28 14.36
C ASP A 131 9.02 9.79 15.48
N ALA A 132 8.20 10.81 15.20
CA ALA A 132 7.30 11.39 16.19
C ALA A 132 6.13 10.45 16.51
N GLU A 133 6.15 9.89 17.73
CA GLU A 133 5.13 8.96 18.23
C GLU A 133 3.71 9.54 18.28
N PHE A 134 3.56 10.86 18.31
CA PHE A 134 2.27 11.57 18.36
C PHE A 134 1.74 11.97 16.96
N LEU A 135 2.47 11.65 15.88
CA LEU A 135 2.06 11.95 14.50
C LEU A 135 1.69 10.68 13.72
N LYS A 136 0.79 10.83 12.76
CA LYS A 136 0.27 9.76 11.90
C LYS A 136 1.27 9.27 10.84
N TYR A 137 2.39 9.96 10.61
CA TYR A 137 3.42 9.53 9.64
C TYR A 137 3.98 8.13 9.96
N LYS A 138 4.15 7.82 11.26
CA LYS A 138 4.62 6.52 11.75
C LYS A 138 3.75 5.36 11.26
N PHE A 139 2.46 5.58 11.02
CA PHE A 139 1.54 4.54 10.54
C PHE A 139 1.82 4.14 9.09
N MET A 140 2.14 5.10 8.23
CA MET A 140 2.53 4.83 6.84
C MET A 140 3.91 4.17 6.79
N GLN A 141 4.86 4.66 7.59
CA GLN A 141 6.20 4.06 7.73
C GLN A 141 6.15 2.60 8.21
N ALA A 142 5.33 2.32 9.23
CA ALA A 142 5.17 0.98 9.78
C ALA A 142 4.56 0.02 8.75
N PHE A 143 3.59 0.48 7.96
CA PHE A 143 3.00 -0.32 6.89
C PHE A 143 3.98 -0.59 5.77
N ASP A 144 4.81 0.39 5.37
CA ASP A 144 5.86 0.18 4.37
C ASP A 144 6.85 -0.90 4.82
N ARG A 145 7.32 -0.82 6.07
CA ARG A 145 8.15 -1.87 6.67
C ARG A 145 7.45 -3.24 6.60
N ALA A 146 6.18 -3.32 7.00
CA ALA A 146 5.44 -4.59 6.94
C ALA A 146 5.29 -5.12 5.51
N MET A 147 5.10 -4.26 4.51
CA MET A 147 5.05 -4.62 3.09
C MET A 147 6.38 -5.21 2.60
N GLN A 148 7.52 -4.59 2.92
CA GLN A 148 8.84 -5.12 2.52
C GLN A 148 9.14 -6.47 3.20
N HIS A 149 8.74 -6.61 4.46
CA HIS A 149 8.91 -7.86 5.19
C HIS A 149 7.93 -8.96 4.76
N LEU A 150 6.76 -8.58 4.26
CA LEU A 150 5.88 -9.52 3.57
C LEU A 150 6.53 -10.02 2.27
N ASP A 151 7.18 -9.13 1.50
CA ASP A 151 7.81 -9.54 0.23
C ASP A 151 8.99 -10.47 0.45
N LYS A 152 10.02 -10.13 1.25
CA LYS A 152 11.14 -11.09 1.39
C LYS A 152 10.75 -12.37 2.16
N ALA A 153 9.55 -12.41 2.74
CA ALA A 153 8.94 -13.59 3.29
C ALA A 153 8.38 -14.45 2.13
N TYR A 154 7.46 -13.92 1.33
CA TYR A 154 6.75 -14.72 0.32
C TYR A 154 7.32 -14.64 -1.11
N GLY A 155 8.28 -13.75 -1.35
CA GLY A 155 8.82 -13.40 -2.67
C GLY A 155 7.75 -12.97 -3.66
N PHE A 156 6.66 -12.33 -3.20
CA PHE A 156 5.48 -12.14 -4.03
C PHE A 156 5.75 -11.18 -5.19
N ILE A 157 6.59 -10.16 -5.03
CA ILE A 157 6.90 -9.19 -6.09
C ILE A 157 7.53 -9.90 -7.29
N CYS A 158 8.38 -10.90 -7.08
CA CYS A 158 9.00 -11.67 -8.17
C CYS A 158 8.26 -12.96 -8.51
N ALA A 159 7.11 -13.24 -7.86
CA ALA A 159 6.41 -14.50 -8.05
C ALA A 159 5.86 -14.65 -9.48
N PRO A 160 6.06 -15.80 -10.14
CA PRO A 160 5.55 -16.03 -11.50
C PRO A 160 4.02 -16.02 -11.58
N HIS A 161 3.34 -16.47 -10.52
CA HIS A 161 1.89 -16.47 -10.47
C HIS A 161 1.38 -15.06 -10.17
N GLN A 162 0.63 -14.49 -11.13
CA GLN A 162 -0.09 -13.23 -10.98
C GLN A 162 -1.47 -13.38 -11.63
N TRP A 163 -2.53 -13.18 -10.86
CA TRP A 163 -3.89 -13.30 -11.37
C TRP A 163 -4.83 -12.27 -10.74
N VAL A 164 -5.42 -11.39 -11.55
CA VAL A 164 -6.49 -10.48 -11.10
C VAL A 164 -7.82 -11.21 -11.27
N SER A 165 -8.35 -11.79 -10.20
CA SER A 165 -9.65 -12.48 -10.23
C SER A 165 -10.80 -11.48 -10.30
N ARG A 166 -10.70 -10.35 -9.59
CA ARG A 166 -11.76 -9.34 -9.54
C ARG A 166 -11.25 -7.92 -9.72
N LYS A 167 -12.03 -7.11 -10.43
CA LYS A 167 -11.85 -5.66 -10.64
C LYS A 167 -13.22 -5.00 -10.82
N ASP A 168 -13.99 -4.95 -9.73
CA ASP A 168 -15.41 -4.60 -9.75
C ASP A 168 -15.64 -3.07 -9.66
N GLU A 169 -16.42 -2.51 -10.58
CA GLU A 169 -16.72 -1.06 -10.64
C GLU A 169 -17.75 -0.58 -9.63
N GLY A 170 -18.75 -1.41 -9.34
CA GLY A 170 -19.79 -1.11 -8.38
C GLY A 170 -19.22 -1.15 -6.98
N ASP A 171 -18.66 -2.31 -6.63
CA ASP A 171 -18.13 -2.56 -5.29
C ASP A 171 -16.82 -1.84 -5.03
N LYS A 172 -16.05 -1.52 -6.08
CA LYS A 172 -14.74 -0.87 -5.98
C LYS A 172 -13.70 -1.78 -5.30
N LEU A 173 -13.79 -3.07 -5.58
CA LEU A 173 -12.84 -4.08 -5.12
C LEU A 173 -11.90 -4.53 -6.23
N ILE A 174 -10.64 -4.74 -5.85
CA ILE A 174 -9.67 -5.50 -6.63
C ILE A 174 -9.26 -6.71 -5.80
N VAL A 175 -9.33 -7.90 -6.40
CA VAL A 175 -8.81 -9.13 -5.81
C VAL A 175 -7.69 -9.66 -6.70
N VAL A 176 -6.53 -9.89 -6.11
CA VAL A 176 -5.32 -10.32 -6.81
C VAL A 176 -4.72 -11.52 -6.10
N GLU A 177 -4.32 -12.52 -6.86
CA GLU A 177 -3.39 -13.55 -6.41
C GLU A 177 -1.99 -13.19 -6.92
N ARG A 178 -0.99 -13.21 -6.03
CA ARG A 178 0.42 -13.02 -6.40
C ARG A 178 1.28 -13.97 -5.57
N GLY A 179 1.94 -14.92 -6.22
CA GLY A 179 2.53 -16.08 -5.53
C GLY A 179 1.46 -16.86 -4.76
N ASP A 180 1.74 -17.22 -3.51
CA ASP A 180 0.80 -17.96 -2.65
C ASP A 180 -0.19 -17.05 -1.91
N LEU A 181 -0.14 -15.74 -2.16
CA LEU A 181 -0.91 -14.74 -1.43
C LEU A 181 -2.16 -14.29 -2.21
N ILE A 182 -3.24 -14.04 -1.48
CA ILE A 182 -4.46 -13.43 -1.99
C ILE A 182 -4.62 -12.05 -1.35
N PHE A 183 -4.69 -11.02 -2.18
CA PHE A 183 -4.85 -9.62 -1.79
C PHE A 183 -6.26 -9.16 -2.10
N VAL A 184 -6.97 -8.65 -1.09
CA VAL A 184 -8.33 -8.13 -1.22
C VAL A 184 -8.29 -6.64 -0.90
N PHE A 185 -8.35 -5.80 -1.93
CA PHE A 185 -8.42 -4.35 -1.81
C PHE A 185 -9.87 -3.89 -1.90
N ASN A 186 -10.36 -3.19 -0.89
CA ASN A 186 -11.63 -2.46 -0.94
C ASN A 186 -11.35 -0.96 -0.99
N PHE A 187 -11.45 -0.37 -2.17
CA PHE A 187 -11.28 1.06 -2.39
C PHE A 187 -12.59 1.84 -2.30
N HIS A 188 -13.70 1.19 -1.94
CA HIS A 188 -14.97 1.87 -1.77
C HIS A 188 -14.83 2.97 -0.70
N PRO A 189 -15.41 4.17 -0.89
CA PRO A 189 -15.24 5.27 0.06
C PRO A 189 -15.99 5.08 1.38
N SER A 190 -17.07 4.29 1.39
CA SER A 190 -17.98 4.10 2.54
C SER A 190 -18.41 2.65 2.81
N ASN A 191 -18.81 1.91 1.77
CA ASN A 191 -19.30 0.54 1.88
C ASN A 191 -18.24 -0.44 2.38
N SER A 192 -18.66 -1.23 3.36
CA SER A 192 -17.96 -2.40 3.86
C SER A 192 -18.80 -3.63 3.51
N TYR A 193 -18.16 -4.72 3.12
CA TYR A 193 -18.84 -5.90 2.61
C TYR A 193 -18.64 -7.07 3.55
N ASN A 194 -19.73 -7.58 4.12
CA ASN A 194 -19.75 -8.84 4.86
C ASN A 194 -19.84 -10.01 3.89
N ASP A 195 -19.25 -11.15 4.27
CA ASP A 195 -19.30 -12.40 3.52
C ASP A 195 -18.96 -12.25 2.02
N TYR A 196 -18.05 -11.33 1.69
CA TYR A 196 -17.62 -11.07 0.33
C TYR A 196 -16.84 -12.27 -0.20
N ARG A 197 -17.38 -12.92 -1.22
CA ARG A 197 -16.76 -14.11 -1.81
C ARG A 197 -15.55 -13.70 -2.65
N VAL A 198 -14.44 -14.41 -2.44
CA VAL A 198 -13.19 -14.22 -3.20
C VAL A 198 -12.73 -15.57 -3.75
N GLY A 199 -12.25 -15.57 -4.99
CA GLY A 199 -11.70 -16.77 -5.62
C GLY A 199 -10.28 -17.08 -5.14
N ALA A 200 -9.92 -18.36 -5.12
CA ALA A 200 -8.60 -18.86 -4.75
C ALA A 200 -8.13 -19.97 -5.70
N TYR A 201 -6.84 -19.98 -6.04
CA TYR A 201 -6.27 -21.04 -6.87
C TYR A 201 -6.16 -22.38 -6.17
N LEU A 202 -5.62 -22.34 -4.95
CA LEU A 202 -5.25 -23.50 -4.18
C LEU A 202 -6.30 -23.73 -3.09
N PRO A 203 -6.66 -25.00 -2.82
CA PRO A 203 -7.53 -25.33 -1.70
C PRO A 203 -6.82 -25.11 -0.37
N GLY A 204 -7.56 -25.27 0.71
CA GLY A 204 -7.02 -25.30 2.06
C GLY A 204 -7.42 -24.09 2.87
N GLN A 205 -6.72 -23.88 3.98
CA GLN A 205 -7.02 -22.80 4.91
C GLN A 205 -6.08 -21.63 4.69
N TYR A 206 -6.66 -20.44 4.66
CA TYR A 206 -5.93 -19.18 4.64
C TYR A 206 -6.14 -18.41 5.94
N LYS A 207 -5.18 -17.56 6.29
CA LYS A 207 -5.28 -16.61 7.41
C LYS A 207 -4.77 -15.26 6.97
N ILE A 208 -5.25 -14.21 7.63
CA ILE A 208 -4.74 -12.85 7.44
C ILE A 208 -3.29 -12.81 7.91
N VAL A 209 -2.38 -12.52 6.98
CA VAL A 209 -0.96 -12.31 7.28
C VAL A 209 -0.60 -10.83 7.40
N LEU A 210 -1.30 -9.97 6.67
CA LEU A 210 -1.17 -8.52 6.75
C LEU A 210 -2.55 -7.89 6.55
N SER A 211 -2.89 -6.90 7.37
CA SER A 211 -4.08 -6.07 7.20
C SER A 211 -3.68 -4.61 7.33
N SER A 212 -4.14 -3.75 6.42
CA SER A 212 -3.93 -2.31 6.58
C SER A 212 -4.74 -1.71 7.73
N ASP A 213 -5.70 -2.46 8.27
CA ASP A 213 -6.59 -2.03 9.36
C ASP A 213 -6.03 -2.36 10.75
N GLU A 214 -4.80 -2.87 10.87
CA GLU A 214 -4.16 -3.05 12.18
C GLU A 214 -3.91 -1.70 12.88
N PRO A 215 -4.03 -1.63 14.22
CA PRO A 215 -3.80 -0.38 14.98
C PRO A 215 -2.40 0.22 14.77
N VAL A 216 -1.37 -0.62 14.61
CA VAL A 216 0.00 -0.17 14.34
C VAL A 216 0.15 0.56 13.00
N PHE A 217 -0.81 0.38 12.09
CA PHE A 217 -0.89 1.12 10.82
C PHE A 217 -1.99 2.20 10.86
N GLY A 218 -2.48 2.57 12.04
CA GLY A 218 -3.53 3.58 12.21
C GLY A 218 -4.92 3.12 11.76
N GLY A 219 -5.16 1.81 11.72
CA GLY A 219 -6.47 1.23 11.43
C GLY A 219 -7.33 1.00 12.68
N PHE A 220 -8.53 0.45 12.46
CA PHE A 220 -9.57 0.28 13.49
C PHE A 220 -9.69 -1.16 14.01
N SER A 221 -8.85 -2.08 13.54
CA SER A 221 -8.84 -3.49 13.91
C SER A 221 -10.14 -4.25 13.59
N ASN A 222 -10.90 -3.83 12.57
CA ASN A 222 -12.09 -4.56 12.13
C ASN A 222 -11.72 -5.87 11.43
N ILE A 223 -10.60 -5.88 10.73
CA ILE A 223 -9.96 -7.07 10.15
C ILE A 223 -8.52 -7.17 10.66
N SER A 224 -8.30 -8.01 11.66
CA SER A 224 -6.98 -8.16 12.28
C SER A 224 -6.52 -9.62 12.28
N LYS A 225 -5.22 -9.81 12.09
CA LYS A 225 -4.56 -11.11 12.22
C LYS A 225 -4.75 -11.71 13.62
N ILE A 226 -4.92 -10.88 14.66
CA ILE A 226 -4.99 -11.35 16.06
C ILE A 226 -6.22 -12.23 16.31
N ASN A 227 -7.28 -12.03 15.51
CA ASN A 227 -8.48 -12.84 15.56
C ASN A 227 -8.23 -14.29 15.13
N ASN A 228 -7.12 -14.56 14.42
CA ASN A 228 -6.64 -15.89 14.04
C ASN A 228 -7.69 -16.76 13.31
N VAL A 229 -8.62 -16.11 12.58
CA VAL A 229 -9.69 -16.76 11.82
C VAL A 229 -9.09 -17.52 10.64
N ALA A 230 -9.47 -18.78 10.50
CA ALA A 230 -9.13 -19.61 9.33
C ALA A 230 -10.25 -19.50 8.28
N TYR A 231 -9.87 -19.15 7.07
CA TYR A 231 -10.75 -19.06 5.91
C TYR A 231 -10.53 -20.29 5.03
N THR A 232 -11.49 -21.20 4.99
CA THR A 232 -11.39 -22.43 4.20
C THR A 232 -11.79 -22.14 2.75
N ALA A 233 -10.85 -22.30 1.81
CA ALA A 233 -11.13 -22.25 0.38
C ALA A 233 -11.78 -23.57 -0.05
N GLU A 234 -13.09 -23.52 -0.25
CA GLU A 234 -13.92 -24.67 -0.64
C GLU A 234 -14.08 -24.74 -2.16
N GLU A 235 -14.33 -25.93 -2.69
CA GLU A 235 -14.61 -26.10 -4.12
C GLU A 235 -15.84 -25.28 -4.52
N GLY A 236 -15.68 -24.47 -5.56
CA GLY A 236 -16.75 -23.60 -6.04
C GLY A 236 -16.19 -22.54 -6.95
N ASN A 237 -16.54 -22.63 -8.23
CA ASN A 237 -16.07 -21.65 -9.21
C ASN A 237 -16.53 -20.25 -8.84
N HIS A 238 -15.58 -19.35 -8.63
CA HIS A 238 -15.83 -17.94 -8.44
C HIS A 238 -14.74 -17.13 -9.13
N ASP A 239 -15.11 -16.16 -9.96
CA ASP A 239 -14.16 -15.30 -10.68
C ASP A 239 -13.06 -16.07 -11.44
N ASN A 240 -13.44 -17.17 -12.09
CA ASN A 240 -12.55 -18.10 -12.80
C ASN A 240 -11.48 -18.77 -11.92
N ARG A 241 -11.75 -18.93 -10.63
CA ARG A 241 -10.93 -19.69 -9.68
C ARG A 241 -11.66 -20.96 -9.25
N PRO A 242 -10.96 -22.10 -9.07
CA PRO A 242 -11.58 -23.38 -8.72
C PRO A 242 -12.11 -23.44 -7.28
N TYR A 243 -11.52 -22.65 -6.36
CA TYR A 243 -11.94 -22.56 -4.96
C TYR A 243 -12.38 -21.15 -4.60
N SER A 244 -13.10 -21.00 -3.50
CA SER A 244 -13.45 -19.69 -2.94
C SER A 244 -13.69 -19.73 -1.44
N PHE A 245 -13.58 -18.57 -0.79
CA PHE A 245 -14.01 -18.36 0.59
C PHE A 245 -14.67 -16.98 0.72
N CYS A 246 -15.41 -16.77 1.80
CA CYS A 246 -16.01 -15.48 2.13
C CYS A 246 -15.15 -14.75 3.16
N CYS A 247 -14.99 -13.43 2.99
CA CYS A 247 -14.28 -12.58 3.93
C CYS A 247 -15.03 -11.28 4.21
N TYR A 248 -14.68 -10.63 5.31
CA TYR A 248 -15.11 -9.27 5.58
C TYR A 248 -14.13 -8.29 4.90
N ALA A 249 -14.65 -7.33 4.14
CA ALA A 249 -13.87 -6.33 3.42
C ALA A 249 -14.33 -4.91 3.80
N PRO A 250 -13.73 -4.28 4.84
CA PRO A 250 -14.07 -2.92 5.23
C PRO A 250 -13.69 -1.87 4.18
N SER A 251 -14.42 -0.77 4.15
CA SER A 251 -14.13 0.40 3.32
C SER A 251 -12.69 0.89 3.48
N ARG A 252 -12.00 1.16 2.36
CA ARG A 252 -10.61 1.66 2.30
C ARG A 252 -9.60 0.80 3.07
N THR A 253 -9.67 -0.51 2.87
CA THR A 253 -8.72 -1.44 3.47
C THR A 253 -8.14 -2.40 2.44
N VAL A 254 -6.98 -2.96 2.79
CA VAL A 254 -6.43 -4.15 2.13
C VAL A 254 -6.14 -5.22 3.16
N ALA A 255 -6.61 -6.43 2.88
CA ALA A 255 -6.28 -7.65 3.61
C ALA A 255 -5.46 -8.58 2.71
N VAL A 256 -4.42 -9.18 3.26
CA VAL A 256 -3.59 -10.19 2.61
C VAL A 256 -3.77 -11.51 3.32
N TYR A 257 -4.16 -12.53 2.56
CA TYR A 257 -4.38 -13.89 3.03
C TYR A 257 -3.24 -14.78 2.54
N ALA A 258 -2.66 -15.57 3.45
CA ALA A 258 -1.62 -16.54 3.16
C ALA A 258 -2.05 -17.93 3.65
N PRO A 259 -1.42 -19.02 3.15
CA PRO A 259 -1.65 -20.37 3.66
C PRO A 259 -1.49 -20.42 5.18
N ALA A 260 -2.49 -20.99 5.87
CA ALA A 260 -2.66 -20.85 7.32
C ALA A 260 -1.49 -21.41 8.14
N ASP A 261 -0.77 -22.40 7.61
CA ASP A 261 0.41 -23.02 8.22
C ASP A 261 1.64 -22.10 8.22
N THR A 262 1.67 -21.09 7.33
CA THR A 262 2.70 -20.04 7.24
C THR A 262 2.41 -18.80 8.11
N VAL A 263 1.25 -18.74 8.75
CA VAL A 263 0.79 -17.58 9.52
C VAL A 263 0.84 -17.85 11.02
N ASP A 264 1.36 -16.87 11.77
CA ASP A 264 1.30 -16.80 13.23
C ASP A 264 0.67 -15.46 13.64
N ALA A 265 -0.55 -15.54 14.17
CA ALA A 265 -1.30 -14.37 14.64
C ALA A 265 -0.56 -13.57 15.74
N LYS A 266 0.36 -14.23 16.46
CA LYS A 266 1.15 -13.67 17.57
C LYS A 266 2.60 -13.40 17.16
N ALA A 267 2.92 -13.38 15.86
CA ALA A 267 4.28 -13.14 15.36
C ALA A 267 4.89 -11.83 15.90
N ASP A 268 4.07 -10.83 16.22
CA ASP A 268 4.47 -9.54 16.80
C ASP A 268 4.72 -9.57 18.33
N SER A 269 4.36 -10.65 19.02
CA SER A 269 4.79 -10.88 20.41
C SER A 269 6.25 -11.33 20.52
N ASN A 270 6.86 -11.71 19.39
CA ASN A 270 8.29 -11.98 19.32
C ASN A 270 9.03 -10.64 19.22
N GLU A 271 10.07 -10.45 20.04
CA GLU A 271 10.95 -9.27 19.99
C GLU A 271 11.53 -9.02 18.59
N LEU A 272 11.64 -10.09 17.80
CA LEU A 272 12.23 -10.11 16.46
C LEU A 272 11.17 -10.06 15.35
N GLY A 273 9.88 -9.96 15.72
CA GLY A 273 8.77 -9.85 14.80
C GLY A 273 8.61 -8.45 14.22
N VAL A 274 7.84 -8.35 13.14
CA VAL A 274 7.42 -7.05 12.58
C VAL A 274 6.01 -6.74 13.09
N PRO A 275 5.82 -5.65 13.85
CA PRO A 275 4.50 -5.26 14.34
C PRO A 275 3.45 -5.21 13.23
N GLY A 276 2.30 -5.85 13.46
CA GLY A 276 1.20 -5.92 12.49
C GLY A 276 1.34 -6.98 11.39
N LEU A 277 2.48 -7.66 11.27
CA LEU A 277 2.71 -8.73 10.30
C LEU A 277 2.64 -10.11 10.98
N GLY A 278 1.89 -11.03 10.39
CA GLY A 278 1.58 -12.35 10.95
C GLY A 278 2.40 -13.51 10.40
N VAL A 279 3.66 -13.29 10.00
CA VAL A 279 4.47 -14.33 9.36
C VAL A 279 5.05 -15.30 10.40
N LYS A 280 4.83 -16.61 10.23
CA LYS A 280 5.35 -17.65 11.13
C LYS A 280 6.84 -17.90 10.91
N GLY A 281 7.59 -18.02 12.00
CA GLY A 281 8.95 -18.59 12.00
C GLY A 281 10.03 -17.80 11.27
N ARG A 282 9.72 -16.65 10.66
CA ARG A 282 10.71 -15.79 10.01
C ARG A 282 11.23 -14.76 11.02
N GLY A 283 12.28 -15.16 11.76
CA GLY A 283 13.07 -14.30 12.65
C GLY A 283 14.09 -13.41 11.91
N PRO A 284 14.96 -12.66 12.63
CA PRO A 284 15.47 -11.31 12.34
C PRO A 284 16.67 -11.21 11.39
N TYR A 285 16.81 -12.07 10.37
CA TYR A 285 17.76 -11.79 9.28
C TYR A 285 17.27 -10.65 8.36
N TRP A 286 16.65 -9.63 8.96
CA TRP A 286 15.82 -8.58 8.38
C TRP A 286 16.07 -7.20 8.98
N GLN A 287 17.22 -7.03 9.64
CA GLN A 287 17.75 -5.69 9.88
C GLN A 287 18.40 -5.19 8.58
N TYR A 288 18.24 -3.89 8.32
CA TYR A 288 18.73 -3.17 7.12
C TYR A 288 20.18 -3.49 6.78
#